data_AF-A0A652K4N0-F1
#
_entry.id   AF-A0A652K4N0-F1
#
_cell.length_a   1.000
_cell.length_b   1.000
_cell.length_c   1.000
_cell.angle_alpha   90.00
_cell.angle_beta   90.00
_cell.angle_gamma   90.00
#
_symmetry.space_group_name_H-M   'P 1'
#
loop_
_entity.id
_entity.type
_entity.pdbx_description
1 polymer ?
#
loop_
_entity_poly.entity_id
_entity_poly.type
_entity_poly.pdbx_seq_one_letter_code
_entity_poly.pdbx_strand_id
1 'polypeptide(L)'
;MDGVERIEQHTDTMTRWFAKIGGVTKEFEVEITEQIPGERGAWTTLSGEVKQAGVVAFHRLDENRTKVMLQLDYDPDGFAENVGDKLGFVKRQITGDLKRFKEYIENRGRESGSWRGGSEFEPCRVHARRSGSMWASSARLPKSRRKT
;
A
#
# COMPACT_ATOMS: atom_id res chain seq x y z
N MET A 1 1.78 7.48 14.39
CA MET A 1 1.57 6.31 13.52
C MET A 1 1.40 5.19 14.51
N ASP A 2 0.16 4.86 14.82
CA ASP A 2 -0.13 4.18 16.10
C ASP A 2 -0.57 2.73 15.87
N GLY A 3 -0.75 2.36 14.61
CA GLY A 3 -1.21 1.05 14.19
C GLY A 3 -0.12 0.03 13.92
N VAL A 4 1.11 0.47 13.65
CA VAL A 4 2.25 -0.41 13.36
C VAL A 4 3.16 -0.43 14.57
N GLU A 5 3.38 -1.61 15.12
CA GLU A 5 4.24 -1.79 16.29
C GLU A 5 5.67 -2.12 15.86
N ARG A 6 5.83 -2.96 14.83
CA ARG A 6 7.14 -3.39 14.32
C ARG A 6 7.05 -3.83 12.87
N ILE A 7 8.12 -3.54 12.11
CA ILE A 7 8.34 -4.07 10.77
C ILE A 7 9.72 -4.73 10.77
N GLU A 8 9.79 -5.96 10.29
CA GLU A 8 11.02 -6.70 10.06
C GLU A 8 11.21 -6.91 8.56
N GLN A 9 12.36 -6.52 8.04
CA GLN A 9 12.70 -6.79 6.65
C GLN A 9 13.39 -8.16 6.56
N HIS A 10 12.81 -9.09 5.81
CA HIS A 10 13.38 -10.41 5.57
C HIS A 10 14.21 -10.46 4.29
N THR A 11 13.75 -9.79 3.24
CA THR A 11 14.46 -9.64 1.96
C THR A 11 14.23 -8.24 1.40
N ASP A 12 14.75 -7.95 0.20
CA ASP A 12 14.50 -6.67 -0.48
C ASP A 12 13.02 -6.42 -0.78
N THR A 13 12.21 -7.48 -0.89
CA THR A 13 10.78 -7.39 -1.20
C THR A 13 9.88 -7.96 -0.12
N MET A 14 10.38 -8.70 0.86
CA MET A 14 9.55 -9.34 1.89
C MET A 14 9.74 -8.68 3.25
N THR A 15 8.61 -8.36 3.87
CA THR A 15 8.55 -7.74 5.19
C THR A 15 7.54 -8.45 6.08
N ARG A 16 7.85 -8.60 7.36
CA ARG A 16 6.95 -9.12 8.39
C ARG A 16 6.52 -7.99 9.29
N TRP A 17 5.21 -7.91 9.51
CA TRP A 17 4.55 -6.79 10.18
C TRP A 17 3.88 -7.27 11.45
N PHE A 18 4.04 -6.47 12.50
CA PHE A 18 3.29 -6.58 13.74
C PHE A 18 2.47 -5.29 13.87
N ALA A 19 1.16 -5.39 13.74
CA ALA A 19 0.26 -4.24 13.71
C ALA A 19 -0.90 -4.42 14.68
N LYS A 20 -1.25 -3.36 15.40
CA LYS A 20 -2.42 -3.34 16.28
C LYS A 20 -3.66 -2.97 15.46
N ILE A 21 -4.56 -3.92 15.31
CA ILE A 21 -5.81 -3.79 14.56
C ILE A 21 -6.98 -4.11 15.48
N GLY A 22 -7.87 -3.13 15.70
CA GLY A 22 -9.01 -3.30 16.61
C GLY A 22 -8.60 -3.63 18.05
N GLY A 23 -7.43 -3.13 18.50
CA GLY A 23 -6.90 -3.41 19.83
C GLY A 23 -6.10 -4.71 19.95
N VAL A 24 -6.09 -5.55 18.93
CA VAL A 24 -5.37 -6.84 18.90
C VAL A 24 -4.12 -6.71 18.03
N THR A 25 -2.97 -7.17 18.54
CA THR A 25 -1.75 -7.29 17.72
C THR A 25 -1.94 -8.42 16.72
N LYS A 26 -1.68 -8.12 15.45
CA LYS A 26 -1.79 -9.01 14.31
C LYS A 26 -0.47 -9.11 13.61
N GLU A 27 -0.15 -10.33 13.20
CA GLU A 27 1.09 -10.66 12.52
C GLU A 27 0.83 -11.13 11.09
N PHE A 28 1.58 -10.56 10.14
CA PHE A 28 1.46 -10.94 8.74
C PHE A 28 2.72 -10.61 7.93
N GLU A 29 2.96 -11.40 6.89
CA GLU A 29 4.05 -11.19 5.93
C GLU A 29 3.51 -10.58 4.64
N VAL A 30 4.26 -9.65 4.08
CA VAL A 30 3.91 -8.90 2.88
C VAL A 30 5.07 -8.97 1.89
N GLU A 31 4.73 -9.16 0.62
CA GLU A 31 5.62 -8.98 -0.52
C GLU A 31 5.34 -7.65 -1.22
N ILE A 32 6.40 -6.89 -1.49
CA ILE A 32 6.40 -5.73 -2.37
C ILE A 32 6.40 -6.25 -3.81
N THR A 33 5.28 -6.08 -4.50
CA THR A 33 5.08 -6.57 -5.88
C THR A 33 5.48 -5.56 -6.93
N GLU A 34 5.53 -4.27 -6.57
CA GLU A 34 5.93 -3.19 -7.47
C GLU A 34 6.60 -2.07 -6.66
N GLN A 35 7.71 -1.54 -7.16
CA GLN A 35 8.35 -0.36 -6.61
C GLN A 35 8.90 0.51 -7.75
N ILE A 36 8.26 1.65 -7.98
CA ILE A 36 8.71 2.69 -8.89
C ILE A 36 9.04 3.92 -8.03
N PRO A 37 10.34 4.22 -7.81
CA PRO A 37 10.77 5.30 -6.93
C PRO A 37 10.09 6.63 -7.27
N GLY A 38 9.47 7.24 -6.27
CA GLY A 38 8.80 8.54 -6.42
C GLY A 38 7.45 8.50 -7.14
N GLU A 39 6.99 7.35 -7.63
CA GLU A 39 5.74 7.23 -8.39
C GLU A 39 4.75 6.25 -7.76
N ARG A 40 5.19 5.02 -7.45
CA ARG A 40 4.26 3.95 -7.07
C ARG A 40 4.92 2.85 -6.25
N GLY A 41 4.18 2.32 -5.29
CA GLY A 41 4.51 1.08 -4.60
C GLY A 41 3.27 0.21 -4.51
N ALA A 42 3.40 -1.09 -4.73
CA ALA A 42 2.33 -2.06 -4.57
C ALA A 42 2.81 -3.25 -3.75
N TRP A 43 1.90 -3.83 -3.00
CA TRP A 43 2.20 -4.97 -2.14
C TRP A 43 0.99 -5.88 -1.96
N THR A 44 1.28 -7.12 -1.55
CA THR A 44 0.26 -8.12 -1.18
C THR A 44 0.72 -8.93 0.01
N THR A 45 -0.21 -9.35 0.85
CA THR A 45 0.06 -10.30 1.92
C THR A 45 0.44 -11.65 1.33
N LEU A 46 1.50 -12.27 1.86
CA LEU A 46 1.90 -13.65 1.59
C LEU A 46 1.27 -14.62 2.59
N SER A 47 1.32 -14.28 3.89
CA SER A 47 0.93 -15.16 4.98
C SER A 47 0.50 -14.37 6.24
N GLY A 48 -0.14 -15.04 7.19
CA GLY A 48 -0.49 -14.48 8.50
C GLY A 48 -1.97 -14.17 8.70
N GLU A 49 -2.26 -13.40 9.75
CA GLU A 49 -3.62 -13.18 10.26
C GLU A 49 -4.41 -12.10 9.51
N VAL A 50 -3.76 -11.36 8.63
CA VAL A 50 -4.34 -10.23 7.91
C VAL A 50 -4.14 -10.47 6.43
N LYS A 51 -5.23 -10.49 5.67
CA LYS A 51 -5.16 -10.51 4.21
C LYS A 51 -5.42 -9.11 3.69
N GLN A 52 -4.39 -8.50 3.12
CA GLN A 52 -4.50 -7.19 2.50
C GLN A 52 -3.57 -7.04 1.30
N ALA A 53 -3.99 -6.20 0.37
CA ALA A 53 -3.20 -5.77 -0.76
C ALA A 53 -3.40 -4.27 -0.96
N GLY A 54 -2.36 -3.57 -1.37
CA GLY A 54 -2.43 -2.13 -1.49
C GLY A 54 -1.54 -1.57 -2.58
N VAL A 55 -1.90 -0.36 -2.98
CA VAL A 55 -1.13 0.46 -3.90
C VAL A 55 -1.06 1.86 -3.30
N VAL A 56 0.15 2.37 -3.18
CA VAL A 56 0.43 3.78 -2.95
C VAL A 56 0.93 4.42 -4.24
N ALA A 57 0.35 5.55 -4.62
CA ALA A 57 0.78 6.33 -5.77
C ALA A 57 1.05 7.78 -5.37
N PHE A 58 2.08 8.37 -5.97
CA PHE A 58 2.52 9.73 -5.74
C PHE A 58 2.35 10.52 -7.03
N HIS A 59 1.58 11.60 -6.97
CA HIS A 59 1.37 12.49 -8.10
C HIS A 59 1.88 13.89 -7.75
N ARG A 60 2.85 14.37 -8.52
CA ARG A 60 3.29 15.76 -8.42
C ARG A 60 2.15 16.69 -8.82
N LEU A 61 1.83 17.65 -7.97
CA LEU A 61 0.88 18.73 -8.28
C LEU A 61 1.62 19.99 -8.74
N ASP A 62 2.73 20.32 -8.07
CA ASP A 62 3.69 21.36 -8.48
C ASP A 62 5.06 21.14 -7.83
N GLU A 63 5.91 22.16 -7.74
CA GLU A 63 7.24 22.10 -7.12
C GLU A 63 7.23 21.77 -5.62
N ASN A 64 6.17 22.12 -4.90
CA ASN A 64 6.10 22.01 -3.44
C ASN A 64 4.91 21.15 -2.95
N ARG A 65 4.14 20.55 -3.86
CA ARG A 65 2.95 19.76 -3.51
C ARG A 65 2.94 18.41 -4.23
N THR A 66 2.72 17.35 -3.44
CA THR A 66 2.51 15.98 -3.92
C THR A 66 1.19 15.45 -3.38
N LYS A 67 0.37 14.88 -4.26
CA LYS A 67 -0.81 14.11 -3.89
C LYS A 67 -0.41 12.66 -3.69
N VAL A 68 -0.65 12.14 -2.49
CA VAL A 68 -0.51 10.72 -2.16
C VAL A 68 -1.88 10.06 -2.27
N MET A 69 -1.97 8.96 -3.00
CA MET A 69 -3.17 8.16 -3.14
C MET A 69 -2.88 6.75 -2.61
N LEU A 70 -3.68 6.30 -1.64
CA LEU A 70 -3.63 4.94 -1.13
C LEU A 70 -4.92 4.22 -1.53
N GLN A 71 -4.78 3.10 -2.22
CA GLN A 71 -5.84 2.12 -2.40
C GLN A 71 -5.46 0.87 -1.60
N LEU A 72 -6.35 0.40 -0.75
CA LEU A 72 -6.13 -0.76 0.08
C LEU A 72 -7.35 -1.67 -0.01
N ASP A 73 -7.11 -2.93 -0.32
CA ASP A 73 -8.04 -4.04 -0.15
C ASP A 73 -7.69 -4.76 1.15
N TYR A 74 -8.70 -5.08 1.95
CA TYR A 74 -8.55 -5.66 3.28
C TYR A 74 -9.68 -6.64 3.56
N ASP A 75 -9.31 -7.89 3.80
CA ASP A 75 -10.21 -8.97 4.15
C ASP A 75 -10.15 -9.24 5.66
N PRO A 76 -11.24 -8.99 6.42
CA PRO A 76 -11.31 -9.15 7.87
C PRO A 76 -11.57 -10.60 8.33
N ASP A 77 -11.56 -11.60 7.44
CA ASP A 77 -11.90 -13.00 7.73
C ASP A 77 -11.09 -13.57 8.92
N GLY A 78 -11.73 -13.61 10.08
CA GLY A 78 -11.15 -14.18 11.29
C GLY A 78 -12.08 -14.19 12.49
N PHE A 79 -13.00 -13.23 12.61
CA PHE A 79 -14.01 -13.24 13.67
C PHE A 79 -15.31 -12.59 13.17
N ALA A 80 -16.31 -13.45 12.93
CA ALA A 80 -17.59 -13.15 12.30
C ALA A 80 -18.50 -12.16 13.04
N GLU A 81 -18.20 -11.78 14.29
CA GLU A 81 -19.20 -11.07 15.09
C GLU A 81 -19.36 -9.57 14.79
N ASN A 82 -18.41 -8.87 14.15
CA ASN A 82 -18.53 -7.42 13.92
C ASN A 82 -17.71 -6.91 12.72
N VAL A 83 -17.97 -7.41 11.51
CA VAL A 83 -17.25 -7.00 10.29
C VAL A 83 -17.37 -5.50 10.00
N GLY A 84 -18.56 -4.92 10.18
CA GLY A 84 -18.83 -3.50 9.92
C GLY A 84 -18.03 -2.55 10.82
N ASP A 85 -18.04 -2.80 12.13
CA ASP A 85 -17.32 -1.97 13.10
C ASP A 85 -15.80 -2.05 12.92
N LYS A 86 -15.28 -3.25 12.58
CA LYS A 86 -13.86 -3.45 12.29
C LYS A 86 -13.41 -2.70 11.04
N LEU A 87 -14.17 -2.78 9.94
CA LEU A 87 -13.85 -2.05 8.71
C LEU A 87 -13.85 -0.53 8.94
N GLY A 88 -14.81 -0.01 9.72
CA GLY A 88 -14.86 1.39 10.11
C GLY A 88 -13.63 1.82 10.93
N PHE A 89 -13.21 0.99 11.90
CA PHE A 89 -12.02 1.23 12.71
C PHE A 89 -10.74 1.22 11.87
N VAL A 90 -10.55 0.19 11.03
CA VAL A 90 -9.38 0.07 10.13
C VAL A 90 -9.29 1.29 9.21
N LYS A 91 -10.40 1.69 8.58
CA LYS A 91 -10.44 2.88 7.72
C LYS A 91 -10.04 4.15 8.48
N ARG A 92 -10.56 4.34 9.69
CA ARG A 92 -10.23 5.50 10.54
C ARG A 92 -8.74 5.50 10.93
N GLN A 93 -8.19 4.34 11.27
CA GLN A 93 -6.78 4.18 11.62
C GLN A 93 -5.87 4.54 10.44
N ILE A 94 -6.12 3.97 9.25
CA ILE A 94 -5.37 4.27 8.03
C ILE A 94 -5.44 5.76 7.69
N THR A 95 -6.63 6.36 7.79
CA THR A 95 -6.81 7.79 7.53
C THR A 95 -6.00 8.64 8.51
N GLY A 96 -5.99 8.26 9.79
CA GLY A 96 -5.20 8.93 10.81
C GLY A 96 -3.69 8.77 10.58
N ASP A 97 -3.24 7.60 10.15
CA ASP A 97 -1.83 7.34 9.83
C ASP A 97 -1.36 8.14 8.62
N LEU A 98 -2.16 8.24 7.56
CA LEU A 98 -1.86 9.10 6.41
C LEU A 98 -1.79 10.59 6.80
N LYS A 99 -2.69 11.05 7.68
CA LYS A 99 -2.66 12.43 8.18
C LYS A 99 -1.39 12.71 8.98
N ARG A 100 -1.01 11.81 9.89
CA ARG A 100 0.23 11.95 10.67
C ARG A 100 1.49 11.85 9.81
N PHE A 101 1.48 10.98 8.79
CA PHE A 101 2.58 10.90 7.83
C PHE A 101 2.75 12.21 7.07
N LYS A 102 1.64 12.80 6.61
CA LYS A 102 1.63 14.12 5.98
C LYS A 102 2.26 15.17 6.92
N GLU A 103 1.74 15.29 8.14
CA GLU A 103 2.25 16.24 9.14
C GLU A 103 3.75 16.02 9.42
N TYR A 104 4.19 14.76 9.51
CA TYR A 104 5.58 14.40 9.74
C TYR A 104 6.51 14.83 8.59
N ILE A 105 6.12 14.58 7.33
CA ILE A 105 6.91 14.96 6.16
C ILE A 105 6.90 16.47 5.96
N GLU A 106 5.74 17.14 6.13
CA GLU A 106 5.61 18.59 5.95
C GLU A 106 6.36 19.38 7.03
N ASN A 107 6.34 18.92 8.29
CA ASN A 107 7.05 19.59 9.39
C ASN A 107 8.57 19.39 9.33
N ARG A 108 9.06 18.40 8.58
CA ARG A 108 10.50 18.14 8.44
C ARG A 108 11.23 19.18 7.62
N GLY A 109 10.54 19.95 6.76
CA GLY A 109 11.05 21.14 6.05
C GLY A 109 12.25 20.94 5.11
N ARG A 110 12.86 19.74 5.05
CA ARG A 110 14.01 19.39 4.20
C ARG A 110 13.91 17.93 3.77
N GLU A 111 14.31 17.66 2.53
CA GLU A 111 14.53 16.30 2.04
C GLU A 111 15.47 15.57 3.02
N SER A 112 15.02 14.46 3.62
CA SER A 112 15.95 13.55 4.28
C SER A 112 16.73 12.88 3.16
N GLY A 113 17.89 13.44 2.78
CA GLY A 113 18.78 12.95 1.73
C GLY A 113 19.40 11.58 2.02
N SER A 114 18.63 10.61 2.52
CA SER A 114 19.06 9.30 3.00
C SER A 114 18.30 8.13 2.37
N TRP A 115 17.70 8.33 1.19
CA TRP A 115 17.50 7.21 0.28
C TRP A 115 17.73 7.64 -1.17
N ARG A 116 18.98 7.46 -1.62
CA ARG A 116 19.35 7.39 -3.04
C ARG A 116 19.99 6.02 -3.28
N GLY A 117 19.25 4.97 -2.97
CA GLY A 117 19.57 3.62 -3.43
C GLY A 117 19.27 3.54 -4.92
N GLY A 118 20.24 3.94 -5.74
CA GLY A 118 20.31 3.48 -7.11
C GLY A 118 20.76 2.02 -7.10
N SER A 119 19.88 1.12 -6.68
CA SER A 119 19.95 -0.22 -7.25
C SER A 119 19.35 -0.05 -8.63
N GLU A 120 20.17 -0.28 -9.65
CA GLU A 120 19.70 -0.64 -10.97
C GLU A 120 18.75 -1.82 -10.75
N PHE A 121 17.47 -1.52 -10.53
CA PHE A 121 16.42 -2.52 -10.56
C PHE A 121 16.40 -2.98 -12.00
N GLU A 122 17.20 -4.01 -12.30
CA GLU A 122 16.79 -5.00 -13.28
C GLU A 122 15.31 -5.26 -12.99
N PRO A 123 14.39 -5.00 -13.94
CA PRO A 123 12.98 -5.24 -13.71
C PRO A 123 12.87 -6.69 -13.28
N CYS A 124 12.54 -6.90 -11.99
CA CYS A 124 12.47 -8.23 -11.43
C CYS A 124 11.54 -9.03 -12.35
N ARG A 125 12.07 -10.03 -13.05
CA ARG A 125 11.26 -10.90 -13.91
C ARG A 125 10.31 -11.64 -12.99
N VAL A 126 9.12 -11.07 -12.84
CA VAL A 126 7.99 -11.64 -12.13
C VAL A 126 7.73 -13.02 -12.74
N HIS A 127 8.11 -14.08 -12.05
CA HIS A 127 7.47 -15.37 -12.25
C HIS A 127 6.09 -15.26 -11.62
N ALA A 128 5.13 -14.81 -12.43
CA ALA A 128 3.72 -14.86 -12.11
C ALA A 128 3.33 -16.32 -11.85
N ARG A 129 3.41 -16.77 -10.60
CA ARG A 129 2.71 -17.98 -10.19
C ARG A 129 1.23 -17.62 -10.27
N ARG A 130 0.57 -18.17 -11.30
CA ARG A 130 -0.88 -18.13 -11.49
C ARG A 130 -1.55 -18.74 -10.25
N SER A 131 -1.86 -17.90 -9.27
CA SER A 131 -2.94 -18.13 -8.32
C SER A 131 -4.04 -17.16 -8.71
N GLY A 132 -5.14 -17.71 -9.22
CA GLY A 132 -6.24 -16.92 -9.77
C GLY A 132 -6.87 -16.02 -8.70
N SER A 133 -6.77 -14.71 -8.90
CA SER A 133 -7.79 -13.75 -8.50
C SER A 133 -7.71 -12.54 -9.42
N MET A 134 -8.87 -12.14 -9.91
CA MET A 134 -9.10 -11.26 -11.06
C MET A 134 -9.47 -9.87 -10.57
N TRP A 135 -8.58 -8.88 -10.61
CA TRP A 135 -8.97 -7.46 -10.50
C TRP A 135 -8.07 -6.55 -11.34
N ALA A 136 -8.48 -6.31 -12.58
CA ALA A 136 -8.09 -5.14 -13.36
C ALA A 136 -9.25 -4.78 -14.31
N SER A 137 -10.26 -4.09 -13.79
CA SER A 137 -11.21 -3.39 -14.66
C SER A 137 -10.67 -2.01 -14.99
N SER A 138 -10.06 -1.88 -16.17
CA SER A 138 -10.02 -0.62 -16.91
C SER A 138 -10.57 -0.87 -18.32
N ALA A 139 -11.88 -0.82 -18.47
CA ALA A 139 -12.51 -0.80 -19.79
C ALA A 139 -12.37 0.61 -20.38
N ARG A 140 -11.49 0.74 -21.37
CA ARG A 140 -11.26 1.96 -22.16
C ARG A 140 -12.29 1.96 -23.31
N LEU A 141 -13.28 2.86 -23.27
CA LEU A 141 -14.22 3.05 -24.38
C LEU A 141 -13.50 3.64 -25.61
N PRO A 142 -13.63 3.06 -26.83
CA PRO A 142 -13.17 3.69 -28.05
C PRO A 142 -14.15 4.76 -28.55
N LYS A 143 -13.60 5.91 -28.98
CA LYS A 143 -14.33 7.03 -29.59
C LYS A 143 -14.95 6.61 -30.92
N SER A 144 -16.27 6.75 -31.09
CA SER A 144 -16.89 6.62 -32.41
C SER A 144 -16.65 7.88 -33.24
N ARG A 145 -16.00 7.70 -34.40
CA ARG A 145 -15.97 8.69 -35.48
C ARG A 145 -17.37 8.77 -36.11
N ARG A 146 -17.90 9.98 -36.25
CA ARG A 146 -19.08 10.26 -37.09
C ARG A 146 -18.73 9.95 -38.55
N LYS A 147 -19.57 9.16 -39.23
CA LYS A 147 -19.67 9.08 -40.68
C LYS A 147 -20.47 10.31 -41.17
N THR A 148 -20.00 10.95 -42.23
CA THR A 148 -20.88 11.59 -43.23
C THR A 148 -21.33 10.52 -44.22
#